data_AF-A0A9P1DQ55-F1
#
_entry.id   AF-A0A9P1DQ55-F1
#
_cell.length_a   1.000
_cell.length_b   1.000
_cell.length_c   1.000
_cell.angle_alpha   90.00
_cell.angle_beta   90.00
_cell.angle_gamma   90.00
#
_symmetry.space_group_name_H-M   'P 1'
#
loop_
_entity.id
_entity.type
_entity.pdbx_description
1 polymer ?
#
loop_
_entity_poly.entity_id
_entity_poly.type
_entity_poly.pdbx_seq_one_letter_code
_entity_poly.pdbx_strand_id
1 'polypeptide(L)'
;AYTAWCKSCGGEGDLYRGYCPSCWEKWEASNGGNHRWRIERCRIGQILFSHATIADTFTDGTPLQDTVDLLLANPWVIEKIPYINVVDDGDRHISMDNRRLYAFRMAFDDDNYEVPIKRFASKEDYGAADFHRKATSVCGGHSVELRHHHTVAPHIETLNPPRTAKRFLLQKWKEFRSSVGAVLSLQDGQVVISGSQRQAGAKNMRVEDGIKHYQRILSTFHCEAVDLKDVRAKDAVRSSFQRWQAESNYSTVDISFDNEWSESGELPLHLGGDAEEVAEVKGLVMDLVNAVARCWEALPLPPHMGGYFSRTLSGKLPGKFAVEDDILHIRGNAAEREKMKKALEDLLPTVLSKQLQVDDGRLRSMIIGKEGVNIKRLRQNTSVDVHVGKDPDTTVRIAGPTADVELVYSRLKASYRKDPSVTGETPAVASCREEHRQITKELRLLPHAGRFMWRRLKAIGCEAEAFLRIPREAENLVEIRGNQRQVDHAEELLQEALYLDFSLIKLRISKRLKSDVLLGKNGVHIKDIKGERDVEIQFEDSTDESSMQDCVVSGQPDDCKSVLDEMLRRLGGYEVVSMPVDSRTAGLIIGKGSAGQTSCLPMFE
;
A
#
# COMPACT_ATOMS: atom_id res chain seq x y z
N ALA A 1 21.15 40.50 67.20
CA ALA A 1 20.06 40.60 68.19
C ALA A 1 19.79 39.22 68.76
N TYR A 2 20.43 38.89 69.89
CA TYR A 2 20.14 37.67 70.65
C TYR A 2 20.29 38.04 72.13
N THR A 3 19.21 38.52 72.74
CA THR A 3 19.07 38.63 74.19
C THR A 3 17.81 37.87 74.52
N ALA A 4 17.93 36.70 75.17
CA ALA A 4 16.76 35.99 75.69
C ALA A 4 16.43 36.61 77.05
N TRP A 5 15.18 36.99 77.26
CA TRP A 5 14.77 37.64 78.50
C TRP A 5 14.55 36.56 79.57
N CYS A 6 14.93 36.84 80.81
CA CYS A 6 14.70 35.94 81.93
C CYS A 6 13.18 35.69 82.09
N LYS A 7 12.75 34.44 81.96
CA LYS A 7 11.34 34.01 82.06
C LYS A 7 10.70 34.32 83.41
N SER A 8 11.50 34.52 84.47
CA SER A 8 10.99 34.82 85.81
C SER A 8 10.97 36.31 86.15
N CYS A 9 11.99 37.08 85.79
CA CYS A 9 12.13 38.47 86.23
C CYS A 9 12.18 39.50 85.09
N GLY A 10 12.19 39.06 83.83
CA GLY A 10 12.21 39.94 82.66
C GLY A 10 13.53 40.68 82.40
N GLY A 11 14.56 40.52 83.25
CA GLY A 11 15.90 41.06 83.00
C GLY A 11 16.66 40.31 81.90
N GLU A 12 17.89 40.74 81.56
CA GLU A 12 18.76 39.98 80.64
C GLU A 12 18.97 38.56 81.17
N GLY A 13 18.46 37.59 80.43
CA GLY A 13 18.57 36.17 80.73
C GLY A 13 19.73 35.56 79.95
N ASP A 14 20.33 34.53 80.55
CA ASP A 14 21.26 33.67 79.81
C ASP A 14 20.45 32.95 78.72
N LEU A 15 20.90 33.09 77.46
CA LEU A 15 20.26 32.60 76.23
C LEU A 15 19.86 31.13 76.30
N TYR A 16 20.54 30.34 77.12
CA TYR A 16 20.34 28.90 77.23
C TYR A 16 19.66 28.46 78.53
N ARG A 17 19.74 29.25 79.61
CA ARG A 17 18.97 28.98 80.84
C ARG A 17 17.53 29.47 80.74
N GLY A 18 17.30 30.53 79.95
CA GLY A 18 16.02 31.26 79.94
C GLY A 18 15.72 31.94 81.28
N TYR A 19 16.68 31.98 82.21
CA TYR A 19 16.62 32.64 83.51
C TYR A 19 17.94 33.39 83.74
N CYS A 20 17.93 34.51 84.47
CA CYS A 20 19.17 35.15 84.94
C CYS A 20 19.80 34.32 86.08
N PRO A 21 21.09 34.49 86.41
CA PRO A 21 21.80 33.66 87.39
C PRO A 21 21.09 33.51 88.74
N SER A 22 20.54 34.61 89.29
CA SER A 22 19.83 34.61 90.56
C SER A 22 18.44 33.96 90.50
N CYS A 23 17.75 34.05 89.36
CA CYS A 23 16.49 33.33 89.13
C CYS A 23 16.71 31.85 88.86
N TRP A 24 17.85 31.50 88.25
CA TRP A 24 18.24 30.12 88.02
C TRP A 24 18.51 29.41 89.35
N GLU A 25 19.30 29.98 90.27
CA GLU A 25 19.56 29.39 91.59
C GLU A 25 18.27 29.15 92.38
N LYS A 26 17.32 30.08 92.33
CA LYS A 26 16.00 29.93 92.96
C LYS A 26 15.16 28.84 92.30
N TRP A 27 15.17 28.78 90.97
CA TRP A 27 14.45 27.76 90.20
C TRP A 27 15.03 26.35 90.43
N GLU A 28 16.36 26.23 90.45
CA GLU A 28 17.11 24.99 90.72
C GLU A 28 16.88 24.49 92.15
N ALA A 29 16.88 25.39 93.14
CA ALA A 29 16.53 25.07 94.53
C ALA A 29 15.06 24.62 94.70
N SER A 30 14.15 25.15 93.87
CA SER A 30 12.70 24.85 93.95
C SER A 30 12.31 23.55 93.25
N ASN A 31 13.03 23.17 92.18
CA ASN A 31 12.75 21.97 91.38
C ASN A 31 13.58 20.74 91.79
N GLY A 32 14.28 20.81 92.92
CA GLY A 32 14.87 19.65 93.59
C GLY A 32 15.82 18.83 92.72
N GLY A 33 16.83 19.48 92.12
CA GLY A 33 18.06 18.84 91.61
C GLY A 33 17.92 17.70 90.58
N ASN A 34 16.72 17.35 90.13
CA ASN A 34 16.49 16.18 89.28
C ASN A 34 16.57 16.58 87.80
N HIS A 35 17.63 17.29 87.44
CA HIS A 35 18.00 17.51 86.06
C HIS A 35 18.91 16.35 85.65
N ARG A 36 18.57 15.70 84.52
CA ARG A 36 19.41 14.67 83.88
C ARG A 36 20.76 15.22 83.40
N TRP A 37 21.05 16.51 83.63
CA TRP A 37 22.27 17.19 83.19
C TRP A 37 22.56 18.42 84.06
N ARG A 38 23.82 18.84 84.10
CA ARG A 38 24.30 20.06 84.76
C ARG A 38 25.13 20.92 83.80
N ILE A 39 25.15 22.23 84.02
CA ILE A 39 26.02 23.14 83.29
C ILE A 39 27.32 23.28 84.08
N GLU A 40 28.44 22.98 83.45
CA GLU A 40 29.76 23.15 84.05
C GLU A 40 30.77 23.61 83.00
N ARG A 41 31.90 24.13 83.45
CA ARG A 41 33.03 24.38 82.56
C ARG A 41 33.94 23.16 82.56
N CYS A 42 34.33 22.70 81.37
CA CYS A 42 35.18 21.55 81.19
C CYS A 42 36.31 21.90 80.22
N ARG A 43 37.50 21.35 80.46
CA ARG A 43 38.66 21.54 79.58
C ARG A 43 38.41 20.86 78.25
N ILE A 44 38.62 21.58 77.16
CA ILE A 44 38.29 21.08 75.84
C ILE A 44 39.10 19.83 75.43
N GLY A 45 40.32 19.69 75.95
CA GLY A 45 41.16 18.51 75.75
C GLY A 45 40.57 17.23 76.38
N GLN A 46 39.76 17.37 77.44
CA GLN A 46 39.15 16.24 78.14
C GLN A 46 37.92 15.67 77.43
N ILE A 47 37.34 16.40 76.47
CA ILE A 47 36.12 16.00 75.75
C ILE A 47 36.50 15.26 74.47
N LEU A 48 36.02 14.02 74.33
CA LEU A 48 36.29 13.14 73.20
C LEU A 48 35.20 13.24 72.13
N PHE A 49 35.58 13.05 70.86
CA PHE A 49 34.66 12.94 69.74
C PHE A 49 33.94 11.58 69.75
N SER A 50 32.62 11.60 69.52
CA SER A 50 31.83 10.37 69.41
C SER A 50 31.97 9.65 68.05
N HIS A 51 32.52 10.32 67.04
CA HIS A 51 32.68 9.83 65.67
C HIS A 51 34.11 10.06 65.17
N ALA A 52 34.57 9.18 64.28
CA ALA A 52 35.85 9.33 63.58
C ALA A 52 35.81 10.40 62.47
N THR A 53 34.61 10.73 61.97
CA THR A 53 34.42 11.68 60.87
C THR A 53 33.28 12.64 61.14
N ILE A 54 33.45 13.92 60.80
CA ILE A 54 32.39 14.96 60.88
C ILE A 54 32.15 15.60 59.51
N ALA A 55 30.98 16.22 59.32
CA ALA A 55 30.72 17.05 58.13
C ALA A 55 31.39 18.43 58.30
N ASP A 56 31.80 19.02 57.20
CA ASP A 56 32.36 20.39 57.10
C ASP A 56 31.30 21.51 57.17
N THR A 57 30.04 21.15 57.35
CA THR A 57 28.89 22.07 57.42
C THR A 57 27.98 21.75 58.61
N PHE A 58 27.38 22.77 59.21
CA PHE A 58 26.35 22.64 60.25
C PHE A 58 24.98 22.28 59.64
N THR A 59 24.01 21.90 60.49
CA THR A 59 22.66 21.54 60.04
C THR A 59 21.89 22.70 59.41
N ASP A 60 22.29 23.93 59.70
CA ASP A 60 21.76 25.17 59.12
C ASP A 60 22.45 25.58 57.80
N GLY A 61 23.41 24.78 57.33
CA GLY A 61 24.17 25.04 56.10
C GLY A 61 25.40 25.93 56.30
N THR A 62 25.66 26.44 57.51
CA THR A 62 26.84 27.27 57.80
C THR A 62 28.11 26.42 57.67
N PRO A 63 29.14 26.88 56.94
CA PRO A 63 30.44 26.23 56.93
C PRO A 63 31.06 26.16 58.33
N LEU A 64 31.69 25.03 58.63
CA LEU A 64 32.38 24.83 59.90
C LEU A 64 33.53 25.83 60.08
N GLN A 65 34.23 26.15 58.98
CA GLN A 65 35.34 27.09 58.96
C GLN A 65 34.90 28.51 59.36
N ASP A 66 33.76 28.99 58.86
CA ASP A 66 33.24 30.32 59.20
C ASP A 66 33.00 30.48 60.71
N THR A 67 32.61 29.40 61.40
CA THR A 67 32.45 29.41 62.86
C THR A 67 33.79 29.41 63.59
N VAL A 68 34.80 28.73 63.06
CA VAL A 68 36.18 28.77 63.57
C VAL A 68 36.73 30.20 63.44
N ASP A 69 36.59 30.80 62.26
CA ASP A 69 37.06 32.15 61.98
C ASP A 69 36.37 33.20 62.86
N LEU A 70 35.06 33.03 63.10
CA LEU A 70 34.29 33.87 64.01
C LEU A 70 34.81 33.80 65.45
N LEU A 71 35.14 32.60 65.93
CA LEU A 71 35.66 32.37 67.28
C LEU A 71 37.08 32.90 67.44
N LEU A 72 37.93 32.73 66.42
CA LEU A 72 39.28 33.32 66.38
C LEU A 72 39.23 34.85 66.41
N ALA A 73 38.29 35.46 65.68
CA ALA A 73 38.11 36.91 65.67
C ALA A 73 37.49 37.45 66.96
N ASN A 74 36.58 36.70 67.60
CA ASN A 74 35.85 37.13 68.79
C ASN A 74 35.67 36.00 69.82
N PRO A 75 36.67 35.73 70.69
CA PRO A 75 36.62 34.66 71.68
C PRO A 75 35.40 34.70 72.62
N TRP A 76 34.93 35.90 72.97
CA TRP A 76 33.78 36.14 73.85
C TRP A 76 32.44 35.63 73.27
N VAL A 77 32.37 35.33 71.98
CA VAL A 77 31.15 34.79 71.34
C VAL A 77 30.87 33.36 71.78
N ILE A 78 31.82 32.68 72.43
CA ILE A 78 31.61 31.33 72.97
C ILE A 78 30.39 31.25 73.91
N GLU A 79 30.09 32.31 74.67
CA GLU A 79 28.93 32.36 75.57
C GLU A 79 27.58 32.44 74.82
N LYS A 80 27.61 32.80 73.53
CA LYS A 80 26.43 32.89 72.67
C LYS A 80 26.22 31.62 71.83
N ILE A 81 27.22 30.74 71.74
CA ILE A 81 27.14 29.47 70.99
C ILE A 81 26.47 28.40 71.87
N PRO A 82 25.61 27.53 71.33
CA PRO A 82 24.97 26.48 72.11
C PRO A 82 25.98 25.55 72.80
N TYR A 83 25.72 25.24 74.08
CA TYR A 83 26.54 24.34 74.86
C TYR A 83 26.71 22.97 74.17
N ILE A 84 27.91 22.41 74.29
CA ILE A 84 28.20 21.06 73.82
C ILE A 84 27.52 20.08 74.78
N ASN A 85 26.70 19.17 74.25
CA ASN A 85 26.19 18.05 75.03
C ASN A 85 27.32 17.03 75.24
N VAL A 86 27.67 16.77 76.49
CA VAL A 86 28.73 15.84 76.88
C VAL A 86 28.15 14.77 77.78
N VAL A 87 28.39 13.50 77.46
CA VAL A 87 27.88 12.35 78.21
C VAL A 87 29.06 11.63 78.85
N ASP A 88 28.94 11.35 80.15
CA ASP A 88 29.92 10.53 80.88
C ASP A 88 29.70 9.05 80.56
N ASP A 89 30.77 8.39 80.10
CA ASP A 89 30.83 6.94 79.86
C ASP A 89 32.06 6.37 80.57
N GLY A 90 31.88 5.98 81.84
CA GLY A 90 32.99 5.65 82.73
C GLY A 90 33.87 6.88 82.98
N ASP A 91 35.18 6.76 82.76
CA ASP A 91 36.14 7.86 82.92
C ASP A 91 36.25 8.77 81.67
N ARG A 92 35.34 8.64 80.70
CA ARG A 92 35.39 9.37 79.42
C ARG A 92 34.26 10.37 79.29
N HIS A 93 34.59 11.59 78.85
CA HIS A 93 33.63 12.63 78.49
C HIS A 93 33.43 12.62 76.98
N ILE A 94 32.26 12.19 76.48
CA ILE A 94 32.03 12.03 75.04
C ILE A 94 31.08 13.12 74.54
N SER A 95 31.51 13.90 73.54
CA SER A 95 30.70 14.93 72.89
C SER A 95 29.66 14.32 71.96
N MET A 96 28.40 14.77 72.08
CA MET A 96 27.33 14.45 71.13
C MET A 96 27.20 15.52 70.02
N ASP A 97 28.03 16.57 70.06
CA ASP A 97 28.03 17.71 69.14
C ASP A 97 29.44 17.91 68.55
N ASN A 98 29.99 16.86 67.93
CA ASN A 98 31.36 16.82 67.42
C ASN A 98 31.77 17.99 66.52
N ARG A 99 30.83 18.56 65.73
CA ARG A 99 31.11 19.75 64.90
C ARG A 99 31.42 20.99 65.75
N ARG A 100 30.69 21.21 66.85
CA ARG A 100 30.97 22.33 67.78
C ARG A 100 32.27 22.11 68.55
N LEU A 101 32.51 20.88 69.00
CA LEU A 101 33.79 20.52 69.66
C LEU A 101 34.98 20.77 68.73
N TYR A 102 34.86 20.40 67.45
CA TYR A 102 35.91 20.67 66.45
C TYR A 102 36.15 22.16 66.27
N ALA A 103 35.08 22.96 66.11
CA ALA A 103 35.21 24.40 65.95
C ALA A 103 35.92 25.04 67.16
N PHE A 104 35.58 24.61 68.37
CA PHE A 104 36.22 25.13 69.58
C PHE A 104 37.69 24.70 69.69
N ARG A 105 38.02 23.43 69.36
CA ARG A 105 39.43 22.96 69.38
C ARG A 105 40.31 23.64 68.34
N MET A 106 39.74 24.05 67.21
CA MET A 106 40.47 24.79 66.17
C MET A 106 40.61 26.29 66.49
N ALA A 107 39.69 26.85 67.26
CA ALA A 107 39.74 28.26 67.65
C ALA A 107 40.59 28.50 68.92
N PHE A 108 40.69 27.50 69.80
CA PHE A 108 41.44 27.58 71.05
C PHE A 108 42.54 26.51 71.04
N ASP A 109 43.77 26.93 70.73
CA ASP A 109 44.97 26.07 70.67
C ASP A 109 45.44 25.54 72.04
N ASP A 110 44.78 25.91 73.14
CA ASP A 110 45.07 25.45 74.49
C ASP A 110 44.05 24.40 74.94
N ASP A 111 44.49 23.14 75.07
CA ASP A 111 43.68 22.03 75.59
C ASP A 111 43.15 22.28 77.01
N ASN A 112 43.74 23.23 77.75
CA ASN A 112 43.26 23.65 79.07
C ASN A 112 42.16 24.72 79.01
N TYR A 113 41.79 25.21 77.83
CA TYR A 113 40.73 26.20 77.71
C TYR A 113 39.39 25.60 78.17
N GLU A 114 38.77 26.25 79.15
CA GLU A 114 37.54 25.79 79.77
C GLU A 114 36.32 26.30 79.01
N VAL A 115 35.60 25.39 78.37
CA VAL A 115 34.39 25.68 77.61
C VAL A 115 33.13 25.30 78.42
N PRO A 116 32.04 26.08 78.33
CA PRO A 116 30.81 25.72 79.01
C PRO A 116 30.12 24.55 78.28
N ILE A 117 29.81 23.50 79.04
CA ILE A 117 29.19 22.27 78.54
C ILE A 117 27.93 21.92 79.30
N LYS A 118 27.09 21.12 78.63
CA LYS A 118 25.93 20.48 79.23
C LYS A 118 26.29 19.02 79.49
N ARG A 119 26.64 18.70 80.74
CA ARG A 119 27.13 17.39 81.13
C ARG A 119 26.00 16.49 81.64
N PHE A 120 25.92 15.29 81.08
CA PHE A 120 25.01 14.22 81.49
C PHE A 120 25.82 13.16 82.25
N ALA A 121 25.33 12.75 83.43
CA ALA A 121 26.05 11.84 84.32
C ALA A 121 26.10 10.39 83.81
N SER A 122 25.17 10.03 82.92
CA SER A 122 25.07 8.68 82.35
C SER A 122 24.47 8.69 80.94
N LYS A 123 24.58 7.57 80.23
CA LYS A 123 23.96 7.37 78.91
C LYS A 123 22.44 7.39 78.98
N GLU A 124 21.90 6.89 80.08
CA GLU A 124 20.46 6.83 80.37
C GLU A 124 19.87 8.23 80.51
N ASP A 125 20.64 9.14 81.10
CA ASP A 125 20.26 10.55 81.30
C ASP A 125 20.17 11.33 79.98
N TYR A 126 21.05 11.04 79.02
CA TYR A 126 20.99 11.59 77.67
C TYR A 126 19.92 10.91 76.80
N GLY A 127 19.75 9.60 76.98
CA GLY A 127 18.93 8.73 76.15
C GLY A 127 19.79 7.66 75.50
N ALA A 128 19.79 6.45 76.05
CA ALA A 128 20.69 5.36 75.66
C ALA A 128 20.62 5.03 74.15
N ALA A 129 19.42 5.03 73.55
CA ALA A 129 19.24 4.79 72.13
C ALA A 129 19.88 5.87 71.25
N ASP A 130 19.76 7.15 71.63
CA ASP A 130 20.36 8.27 70.91
C ASP A 130 21.88 8.31 71.11
N PHE A 131 22.35 7.95 72.30
CA PHE A 131 23.77 7.80 72.60
C PHE A 131 24.38 6.69 71.73
N HIS A 132 23.83 5.47 71.72
CA HIS A 132 24.37 4.37 70.91
C HIS A 132 24.30 4.65 69.39
N ARG A 133 23.28 5.40 68.93
CA ARG A 133 23.21 5.84 67.52
C ARG A 133 24.31 6.84 67.16
N LYS A 134 24.70 7.71 68.09
CA LYS A 134 25.67 8.82 67.86
C LYS A 134 27.09 8.50 68.34
N ALA A 135 27.30 7.51 69.19
CA ALA A 135 28.60 7.12 69.71
C ALA A 135 29.06 5.83 69.03
N THR A 136 29.70 5.97 67.87
CA THR A 136 30.07 4.85 66.99
C THR A 136 31.59 4.69 66.79
N SER A 137 32.40 5.48 67.50
CA SER A 137 33.85 5.58 67.24
C SER A 137 34.67 4.37 67.72
N VAL A 138 35.52 3.88 66.81
CA VAL A 138 36.53 2.80 66.95
C VAL A 138 37.93 3.38 67.25
N CYS A 139 38.11 4.71 67.28
CA CYS A 139 39.43 5.38 67.27
C CYS A 139 39.81 6.13 68.56
N GLY A 140 39.21 5.80 69.72
CA GLY A 140 39.61 6.38 71.00
C GLY A 140 39.25 7.88 71.19
N GLY A 141 38.64 8.54 70.20
CA GLY A 141 37.92 9.81 70.35
C GLY A 141 38.77 11.10 70.44
N HIS A 142 40.07 11.06 70.20
CA HIS A 142 40.95 12.24 70.37
C HIS A 142 41.05 13.11 69.11
N SER A 143 40.84 12.55 67.92
CA SER A 143 40.88 13.25 66.64
C SER A 143 39.65 12.93 65.80
N VAL A 144 39.38 13.76 64.80
CA VAL A 144 38.27 13.58 63.87
C VAL A 144 38.67 14.07 62.48
N GLU A 145 38.27 13.33 61.44
CA GLU A 145 38.49 13.71 60.05
C GLU A 145 37.31 14.52 59.50
N LEU A 146 37.59 15.60 58.77
CA LEU A 146 36.57 16.37 58.07
C LEU A 146 36.18 15.66 56.76
N ARG A 147 34.88 15.37 56.60
CA ARG A 147 34.29 15.03 55.32
C ARG A 147 34.03 16.33 54.58
N HIS A 148 34.94 16.70 53.70
CA HIS A 148 34.73 17.82 52.81
C HIS A 148 33.59 17.50 51.82
N HIS A 149 32.51 18.28 51.86
CA HIS A 149 31.56 18.41 50.76
C HIS A 149 32.17 19.31 49.68
N HIS A 150 33.37 18.96 49.18
CA HIS A 150 33.84 19.58 47.96
C HIS A 150 32.98 19.05 46.81
N THR A 151 32.15 19.94 46.27
CA THR A 151 31.57 19.91 44.93
C THR A 151 32.69 19.89 43.88
N VAL A 152 33.40 18.77 43.78
CA VAL A 152 34.08 18.43 42.54
C VAL A 152 32.98 17.91 41.61
N ALA A 153 32.80 18.57 40.47
CA ALA A 153 31.85 18.11 39.46
C ALA A 153 32.10 16.61 39.21
N PRO A 154 31.06 15.76 39.22
CA PRO A 154 31.24 14.34 38.97
C PRO A 154 31.97 14.18 37.63
N HIS A 155 32.97 13.30 37.58
CA HIS A 155 33.58 12.94 36.32
C HIS A 155 32.50 12.25 35.47
N ILE A 156 32.08 12.94 34.41
CA ILE A 156 31.01 12.55 33.51
C ILE A 156 31.66 12.17 32.19
N GLU A 157 31.44 10.95 31.75
CA GLU A 157 31.83 10.51 30.42
C GLU A 157 30.59 10.11 29.62
N THR A 158 30.53 10.61 28.38
CA THR A 158 29.39 10.46 27.49
C THR A 158 29.75 9.52 26.35
N LEU A 159 29.02 8.42 26.23
CA LEU A 159 29.24 7.37 25.25
C LEU A 159 28.03 7.25 24.34
N ASN A 160 28.27 7.00 23.05
CA ASN A 160 27.22 6.75 22.07
C ASN A 160 26.94 5.25 21.97
N PRO A 161 25.82 4.73 22.49
CA PRO A 161 25.45 3.33 22.30
C PRO A 161 24.92 3.07 20.88
N PRO A 162 24.98 1.82 20.40
CA PRO A 162 24.18 1.37 19.26
C PRO A 162 22.70 1.68 19.47
N ARG A 163 21.96 1.99 18.39
CA ARG A 163 20.57 2.49 18.43
C ARG A 163 19.62 1.59 19.24
N THR A 164 19.81 0.27 19.18
CA THR A 164 19.01 -0.77 19.84
C THR A 164 19.60 -1.27 21.16
N ALA A 165 20.76 -0.78 21.60
CA ALA A 165 21.43 -1.30 22.80
C ALA A 165 20.90 -0.71 24.12
N LYS A 166 20.02 0.30 24.09
CA LYS A 166 19.63 1.08 25.28
C LYS A 166 19.01 0.22 26.38
N ARG A 167 18.08 -0.66 26.01
CA ARG A 167 17.34 -1.50 26.97
C ARG A 167 18.24 -2.62 27.53
N PHE A 168 18.98 -3.27 26.63
CA PHE A 168 20.00 -4.25 26.95
C PHE A 168 21.02 -3.71 27.98
N LEU A 169 21.58 -2.54 27.70
CA LEU A 169 22.55 -1.86 28.57
C LEU A 169 21.95 -1.54 29.94
N LEU A 170 20.74 -1.00 30.00
CA LEU A 170 20.09 -0.68 31.28
C LEU A 170 19.81 -1.90 32.15
N GLN A 171 19.46 -3.03 31.54
CA GLN A 171 19.14 -4.26 32.26
C GLN A 171 20.41 -4.92 32.82
N LYS A 172 21.40 -5.17 31.97
CA LYS A 172 22.69 -5.76 32.41
C LYS A 172 23.44 -4.83 33.38
N TRP A 173 23.31 -3.51 33.23
CA TRP A 173 23.90 -2.56 34.18
C TRP A 173 23.25 -2.61 35.57
N LYS A 174 21.93 -2.86 35.66
CA LYS A 174 21.25 -2.99 36.97
C LYS A 174 21.77 -4.18 37.77
N GLU A 175 22.05 -5.30 37.10
CA GLU A 175 22.63 -6.50 37.72
C GLU A 175 24.03 -6.20 38.30
N PHE A 176 24.79 -5.33 37.63
CA PHE A 176 26.18 -5.04 37.99
C PHE A 176 26.38 -3.80 38.88
N ARG A 177 25.35 -2.94 39.00
CA ARG A 177 25.38 -1.67 39.76
C ARG A 177 25.84 -1.82 41.21
N SER A 178 25.64 -3.00 41.80
CA SER A 178 26.08 -3.33 43.16
C SER A 178 27.61 -3.36 43.34
N SER A 179 28.39 -3.52 42.27
CA SER A 179 29.83 -3.80 42.35
C SER A 179 30.77 -2.65 41.96
N VAL A 180 30.37 -1.72 41.08
CA VAL A 180 31.28 -0.70 40.48
C VAL A 180 31.16 0.69 41.13
N GLY A 181 30.07 0.98 41.85
CA GLY A 181 29.87 2.28 42.50
C GLY A 181 29.72 3.47 41.52
N ALA A 182 29.49 3.20 40.23
CA ALA A 182 29.19 4.17 39.16
C ALA A 182 27.70 4.12 38.77
N VAL A 183 27.15 5.25 38.37
CA VAL A 183 25.75 5.41 37.94
C VAL A 183 25.71 5.64 36.43
N LEU A 184 24.91 4.83 35.74
CA LEU A 184 24.59 4.99 34.32
C LEU A 184 23.24 5.70 34.20
N SER A 185 23.22 6.82 33.49
CA SER A 185 22.00 7.55 33.11
C SER A 185 21.94 7.73 31.60
N LEU A 186 20.74 7.82 31.04
CA LEU A 186 20.54 8.16 29.63
C LEU A 186 20.12 9.62 29.53
N GLN A 187 20.87 10.42 28.78
CA GLN A 187 20.56 11.82 28.46
C GLN A 187 20.65 11.99 26.94
N ASP A 188 19.59 12.50 26.31
CA ASP A 188 19.55 12.83 24.87
C ASP A 188 20.02 11.71 23.93
N GLY A 189 19.74 10.46 24.29
CA GLY A 189 20.13 9.29 23.49
C GLY A 189 21.57 8.83 23.69
N GLN A 190 22.34 9.52 24.54
CA GLN A 190 23.69 9.16 24.95
C GLN A 190 23.69 8.51 26.33
N VAL A 191 24.65 7.60 26.54
CA VAL A 191 24.87 6.95 27.83
C VAL A 191 25.88 7.77 28.60
N VAL A 192 25.46 8.26 29.75
CA VAL A 192 26.26 9.08 30.65
C VAL A 192 26.64 8.24 31.86
N ILE A 193 27.93 7.98 32.02
CA ILE A 193 28.48 7.28 33.19
C ILE A 193 29.02 8.33 34.15
N SER A 194 28.52 8.34 35.38
CA SER A 194 28.94 9.27 36.44
C SER A 194 29.41 8.50 37.67
N GLY A 195 30.49 8.98 38.29
CA GLY A 195 31.07 8.40 39.50
C GLY A 195 31.36 9.45 40.57
N SER A 196 31.27 9.07 41.85
CA SER A 196 31.70 9.93 42.96
C SER A 196 33.23 9.95 43.04
N GLN A 197 33.83 11.12 42.84
CA GLN A 197 35.27 11.32 42.96
C GLN A 197 35.63 11.47 44.44
N ARG A 198 36.35 10.49 45.01
CA ARG A 198 36.94 10.64 46.35
C ARG A 198 38.43 10.94 46.19
N GLN A 199 38.79 12.15 46.61
CA GLN A 199 40.15 12.72 46.68
C GLN A 199 40.86 13.01 45.35
N ALA A 200 41.43 14.21 45.26
CA ALA A 200 42.39 14.59 44.25
C ALA A 200 43.68 13.77 44.44
N GLY A 201 43.84 12.71 43.65
CA GLY A 201 45.04 11.86 43.67
C GLY A 201 44.78 10.37 43.48
N ALA A 202 43.57 9.87 43.79
CA ALA A 202 43.16 8.53 43.40
C ALA A 202 42.68 8.59 41.94
N LYS A 203 43.42 7.92 41.02
CA LYS A 203 43.03 7.79 39.60
C LYS A 203 41.55 7.45 39.46
N ASN A 204 40.97 7.86 38.34
CA ASN A 204 39.58 7.70 37.87
C ASN A 204 39.06 6.24 37.78
N MET A 205 39.56 5.33 38.61
CA MET A 205 39.32 3.88 38.62
C MET A 205 37.83 3.54 38.52
N ARG A 206 36.93 4.26 39.21
CA ARG A 206 35.49 3.93 39.19
C ARG A 206 34.78 4.23 37.88
N VAL A 207 35.15 5.32 37.19
CA VAL A 207 34.56 5.69 35.90
C VAL A 207 35.22 4.86 34.80
N GLU A 208 36.54 4.72 34.82
CA GLU A 208 37.29 3.85 33.90
C GLU A 208 36.85 2.38 33.99
N ASP A 209 36.62 1.85 35.20
CA ASP A 209 36.12 0.48 35.38
C ASP A 209 34.65 0.37 34.98
N GLY A 210 33.86 1.43 35.13
CA GLY A 210 32.51 1.56 34.56
C GLY A 210 32.52 1.50 33.04
N ILE A 211 33.49 2.13 32.38
CA ILE A 211 33.65 2.13 30.92
C ILE A 211 34.13 0.77 30.41
N LYS A 212 35.11 0.15 31.07
CA LYS A 212 35.53 -1.23 30.74
C LYS A 212 34.36 -2.20 30.88
N HIS A 213 33.51 -2.01 31.89
CA HIS A 213 32.32 -2.83 32.07
C HIS A 213 31.26 -2.56 31.01
N TYR A 214 31.03 -1.29 30.65
CA TYR A 214 30.18 -0.91 29.52
C TYR A 214 30.65 -1.58 28.22
N GLN A 215 31.95 -1.56 27.94
CA GLN A 215 32.55 -2.23 26.78
C GLN A 215 32.38 -3.75 26.85
N ARG A 216 32.47 -4.36 28.04
CA ARG A 216 32.21 -5.79 28.24
C ARG A 216 30.75 -6.14 27.98
N ILE A 217 29.80 -5.35 28.45
CA ILE A 217 28.37 -5.54 28.14
C ILE A 217 28.16 -5.40 26.62
N LEU A 218 28.72 -4.37 25.98
CA LEU A 218 28.63 -4.21 24.53
C LEU A 218 29.26 -5.37 23.75
N SER A 219 30.29 -6.02 24.27
CA SER A 219 30.88 -7.20 23.61
C SER A 219 29.93 -8.40 23.55
N THR A 220 28.93 -8.45 24.44
CA THR A 220 27.87 -9.48 24.43
C THR A 220 26.63 -9.06 23.63
N PHE A 221 26.55 -7.80 23.21
CA PHE A 221 25.42 -7.28 22.45
C PHE A 221 25.48 -7.75 21.00
N HIS A 222 24.39 -8.36 20.53
CA HIS A 222 24.24 -8.76 19.14
C HIS A 222 23.24 -7.85 18.44
N CYS A 223 23.54 -7.46 17.20
CA CYS A 223 22.66 -6.65 16.37
C CYS A 223 22.54 -7.29 14.99
N GLU A 224 21.31 -7.46 14.53
CA GLU A 224 21.02 -8.05 13.23
C GLU A 224 19.97 -7.23 12.49
N ALA A 225 20.09 -7.16 11.17
CA ALA A 225 19.17 -6.44 10.30
C ALA A 225 18.23 -7.41 9.57
N VAL A 226 16.96 -7.03 9.46
CA VAL A 226 15.90 -7.76 8.75
C VAL A 226 15.21 -6.81 7.79
N ASP A 227 15.17 -7.15 6.51
CA ASP A 227 14.56 -6.29 5.50
C ASP A 227 13.04 -6.50 5.42
N LEU A 228 12.29 -5.43 5.70
CA LEU A 228 10.84 -5.41 5.62
C LEU A 228 10.40 -4.95 4.23
N LYS A 229 9.56 -5.74 3.57
CA LYS A 229 9.13 -5.51 2.18
C LYS A 229 7.82 -4.72 2.04
N ASP A 230 7.15 -4.37 3.15
CA ASP A 230 5.83 -3.71 3.14
C ASP A 230 5.61 -2.90 4.43
N VAL A 231 4.94 -1.74 4.33
CA VAL A 231 4.53 -0.88 5.46
C VAL A 231 3.65 -1.68 6.44
N ARG A 232 2.82 -2.59 5.91
CA ARG A 232 1.96 -3.46 6.74
C ARG A 232 2.77 -4.41 7.61
N ALA A 233 3.90 -4.89 7.10
CA ALA A 233 4.79 -5.75 7.86
C ALA A 233 5.44 -4.95 9.01
N LYS A 234 5.82 -3.69 8.77
CA LYS A 234 6.29 -2.76 9.81
C LYS A 234 5.27 -2.59 10.93
N ASP A 235 4.02 -2.30 10.60
CA ASP A 235 2.95 -2.10 11.59
C ASP A 235 2.64 -3.40 12.36
N ALA A 236 2.57 -4.53 11.66
CA ALA A 236 2.35 -5.83 12.28
C ALA A 236 3.48 -6.20 13.25
N VAL A 237 4.74 -6.02 12.85
CA VAL A 237 5.91 -6.25 13.72
C VAL A 237 5.85 -5.33 14.93
N ARG A 238 5.52 -4.04 14.75
CA ARG A 238 5.42 -3.10 15.87
C ARG A 238 4.34 -3.50 16.88
N SER A 239 3.16 -3.89 16.41
CA SER A 239 2.06 -4.32 17.29
C SER A 239 2.32 -5.66 17.97
N SER A 240 2.89 -6.63 17.24
CA SER A 240 3.23 -7.94 17.80
C SER A 240 4.38 -7.84 18.81
N PHE A 241 5.39 -7.02 18.53
CA PHE A 241 6.50 -6.79 19.45
C PHE A 241 6.05 -6.18 20.78
N GLN A 242 5.08 -5.26 20.77
CA GLN A 242 4.47 -4.76 22.01
C GLN A 242 3.80 -5.86 22.84
N ARG A 243 3.20 -6.86 22.20
CA ARG A 243 2.63 -8.03 22.90
C ARG A 243 3.71 -8.98 23.40
N TRP A 244 4.72 -9.29 22.59
CA TRP A 244 5.85 -10.14 22.99
C TRP A 244 6.61 -9.55 24.18
N GLN A 245 6.71 -8.22 24.27
CA GLN A 245 7.24 -7.53 25.45
C GLN A 245 6.36 -7.67 26.69
N ALA A 246 5.04 -7.70 26.54
CA ALA A 246 4.10 -7.81 27.65
C ALA A 246 3.96 -9.24 28.19
N GLU A 247 4.03 -10.24 27.28
CA GLU A 247 3.83 -11.66 27.60
C GLU A 247 5.10 -12.34 28.15
N SER A 248 6.22 -11.62 28.19
CA SER A 248 7.47 -11.99 28.90
C SER A 248 8.22 -13.20 28.33
N ASN A 249 9.10 -12.95 27.35
CA ASN A 249 10.30 -13.78 27.07
C ASN A 249 11.48 -13.03 26.42
N TYR A 250 11.33 -11.77 25.99
CA TYR A 250 12.38 -11.02 25.29
C TYR A 250 12.61 -9.65 25.94
N SER A 251 13.08 -9.67 27.20
CA SER A 251 13.24 -8.44 27.99
C SER A 251 14.41 -7.58 27.54
N THR A 252 15.40 -8.20 26.89
CA THR A 252 16.66 -7.56 26.50
C THR A 252 16.63 -7.04 25.07
N VAL A 253 15.72 -7.54 24.23
CA VAL A 253 15.59 -7.19 22.82
C VAL A 253 14.89 -5.84 22.64
N ASP A 254 15.46 -5.00 21.77
CA ASP A 254 14.88 -3.76 21.29
C ASP A 254 14.87 -3.73 19.76
N ILE A 255 13.90 -3.00 19.20
CA ILE A 255 13.76 -2.86 17.74
C ILE A 255 13.86 -1.40 17.31
N SER A 256 14.56 -1.15 16.22
CA SER A 256 14.59 0.16 15.57
C SER A 256 14.40 0.03 14.08
N PHE A 257 13.52 0.86 13.53
CA PHE A 257 13.31 0.98 12.09
C PHE A 257 14.14 2.15 11.58
N ASP A 258 14.72 2.02 10.39
CA ASP A 258 15.26 3.19 9.70
C ASP A 258 14.14 4.12 9.21
N ASN A 259 14.51 5.37 8.93
CA ASN A 259 13.55 6.42 8.56
C ASN A 259 13.21 6.41 7.07
N GLU A 260 14.05 5.79 6.24
CA GLU A 260 13.96 5.84 4.78
C GLU A 260 13.81 4.43 4.21
N TRP A 261 12.92 4.31 3.22
CA TRP A 261 12.84 3.12 2.38
C TRP A 261 14.03 3.14 1.42
N SER A 262 14.69 2.00 1.25
CA SER A 262 15.72 1.84 0.23
C SER A 262 15.15 2.03 -1.18
N GLU A 263 16.01 2.29 -2.17
CA GLU A 263 15.63 2.38 -3.58
C GLU A 263 14.98 1.09 -4.10
N SER A 264 15.28 -0.06 -3.48
CA SER A 264 14.65 -1.36 -3.74
C SER A 264 13.27 -1.52 -3.09
N GLY A 265 12.80 -0.55 -2.30
CA GLY A 265 11.52 -0.60 -1.62
C GLY A 265 11.51 -1.47 -0.36
N GLU A 266 12.68 -1.69 0.24
CA GLU A 266 12.84 -2.44 1.49
C GLU A 266 13.19 -1.50 2.65
N LEU A 267 12.64 -1.78 3.84
CA LEU A 267 12.90 -1.02 5.05
C LEU A 267 13.69 -1.89 6.05
N PRO A 268 14.97 -1.59 6.32
CA PRO A 268 15.75 -2.35 7.28
C PRO A 268 15.23 -2.15 8.71
N LEU A 269 14.99 -3.27 9.39
CA LEU A 269 14.65 -3.39 10.80
C LEU A 269 15.88 -3.90 11.54
N HIS A 270 16.38 -3.12 12.49
CA HIS A 270 17.47 -3.55 13.37
C HIS A 270 16.89 -4.16 14.65
N LEU A 271 17.28 -5.40 14.93
CA LEU A 271 17.01 -6.11 16.17
C LEU A 271 18.30 -6.11 16.99
N GLY A 272 18.26 -5.63 18.23
CA GLY A 272 19.43 -5.63 19.12
C GLY A 272 19.11 -6.21 20.49
N GLY A 273 19.99 -7.06 21.02
CA GLY A 273 19.80 -7.73 22.31
C GLY A 273 20.81 -8.84 22.56
N ASP A 274 20.47 -9.78 23.46
CA ASP A 274 21.21 -11.04 23.62
C ASP A 274 21.07 -11.89 22.34
N ALA A 275 22.16 -12.58 21.94
CA ALA A 275 22.22 -13.29 20.65
C ALA A 275 21.14 -14.38 20.49
N GLU A 276 20.83 -15.12 21.56
CA GLU A 276 19.80 -16.16 21.55
C GLU A 276 18.40 -15.56 21.40
N GLU A 277 18.06 -14.53 22.18
CA GLU A 277 16.77 -13.83 22.10
C GLU A 277 16.59 -13.16 20.71
N VAL A 278 17.64 -12.56 20.15
CA VAL A 278 17.59 -11.93 18.82
C VAL A 278 17.31 -12.96 17.72
N ALA A 279 17.92 -14.15 17.80
CA ALA A 279 17.70 -15.21 16.81
C ALA A 279 16.24 -15.73 16.84
N GLU A 280 15.68 -15.92 18.03
CA GLU A 280 14.28 -16.34 18.20
C GLU A 280 13.29 -15.28 17.71
N VAL A 281 13.48 -14.02 18.13
CA VAL A 281 12.64 -12.89 17.68
C VAL A 281 12.75 -12.70 16.17
N LYS A 282 13.95 -12.87 15.59
CA LYS A 282 14.12 -12.83 14.14
C LYS A 282 13.29 -13.90 13.44
N GLY A 283 13.26 -15.13 13.95
CA GLY A 283 12.38 -16.19 13.43
C GLY A 283 10.91 -15.78 13.44
N LEU A 284 10.43 -15.28 14.58
CA LEU A 284 9.05 -14.80 14.73
C LEU A 284 8.72 -13.61 13.82
N VAL A 285 9.66 -12.67 13.67
CA VAL A 285 9.52 -11.53 12.76
C VAL A 285 9.45 -12.02 11.32
N MET A 286 10.32 -12.95 10.90
CA MET A 286 10.29 -13.51 9.55
C MET A 286 8.98 -14.24 9.27
N ASP A 287 8.49 -15.04 10.22
CA ASP A 287 7.20 -15.73 10.08
C ASP A 287 6.04 -14.74 9.95
N LEU A 288 6.05 -13.67 10.75
CA LEU A 288 5.03 -12.61 10.70
C LEU A 288 5.12 -11.82 9.38
N VAL A 289 6.32 -11.48 8.94
CA VAL A 289 6.56 -10.79 7.66
C VAL A 289 6.07 -11.68 6.52
N ASN A 290 6.40 -12.97 6.51
CA ASN A 290 5.91 -13.90 5.50
C ASN A 290 4.38 -14.05 5.51
N ALA A 291 3.77 -14.01 6.70
CA ALA A 291 2.32 -14.10 6.85
C ALA A 291 1.57 -12.83 6.38
N VAL A 292 2.15 -11.64 6.59
CA VAL A 292 1.44 -10.35 6.39
C VAL A 292 1.89 -9.61 5.12
N ALA A 293 3.15 -9.74 4.72
CA ALA A 293 3.72 -8.97 3.61
C ALA A 293 3.13 -9.39 2.26
N ARG A 294 2.67 -8.39 1.49
CA ARG A 294 2.13 -8.56 0.15
C ARG A 294 3.13 -8.12 -0.90
N CYS A 295 4.13 -8.97 -1.13
CA CYS A 295 5.19 -8.73 -2.10
C CYS A 295 4.78 -9.17 -3.51
N TRP A 296 5.40 -8.55 -4.50
CA TRP A 296 5.45 -9.07 -5.86
C TRP A 296 6.50 -10.16 -5.95
N GLU A 297 6.15 -11.26 -6.60
CA GLU A 297 7.06 -12.37 -6.92
C GLU A 297 6.99 -12.61 -8.43
N ALA A 298 8.16 -12.68 -9.07
CA ALA A 298 8.27 -12.91 -10.51
C ALA A 298 8.49 -14.40 -10.76
N LEU A 299 7.59 -15.03 -11.52
CA LEU A 299 7.66 -16.42 -11.94
C LEU A 299 7.88 -16.49 -13.45
N PRO A 300 8.90 -17.23 -13.92
CA PRO A 300 9.11 -17.43 -15.35
C PRO A 300 7.99 -18.31 -15.92
N LEU A 301 7.34 -17.82 -16.96
CA LEU A 301 6.44 -18.62 -17.78
C LEU A 301 7.22 -19.28 -18.93
N PRO A 302 6.69 -20.37 -19.52
CA PRO A 302 7.23 -20.88 -20.76
C PRO A 302 7.19 -19.80 -21.85
N PRO A 303 8.16 -19.80 -22.77
CA PRO A 303 8.32 -18.71 -23.73
C PRO A 303 7.09 -18.55 -24.63
N HIS A 304 6.75 -17.29 -24.89
CA HIS A 304 5.62 -16.84 -25.70
C HIS A 304 4.24 -17.25 -25.20
N MET A 305 4.10 -17.48 -23.89
CA MET A 305 2.83 -17.87 -23.26
C MET A 305 2.19 -16.75 -22.43
N GLY A 306 2.83 -15.58 -22.35
CA GLY A 306 2.27 -14.40 -21.67
C GLY A 306 0.83 -14.08 -22.02
N GLY A 307 0.52 -14.02 -23.31
CA GLY A 307 -0.82 -13.67 -23.82
C GLY A 307 -1.90 -14.71 -23.53
N TYR A 308 -1.51 -15.97 -23.36
CA TYR A 308 -2.40 -17.06 -22.97
C TYR A 308 -2.68 -17.01 -21.45
N PHE A 309 -1.63 -17.00 -20.63
CA PHE A 309 -1.77 -16.98 -19.18
C PHE A 309 -2.44 -15.70 -18.68
N SER A 310 -2.19 -14.53 -19.29
CA SER A 310 -2.90 -13.29 -18.98
C SER A 310 -4.43 -13.46 -19.03
N ARG A 311 -4.96 -14.16 -20.05
CA ARG A 311 -6.40 -14.42 -20.20
C ARG A 311 -6.91 -15.58 -19.36
N THR A 312 -6.18 -16.69 -19.32
CA THR A 312 -6.64 -17.91 -18.63
C THR A 312 -6.56 -17.78 -17.11
N LEU A 313 -5.59 -17.03 -16.58
CA LEU A 313 -5.45 -16.77 -15.15
C LEU A 313 -6.46 -15.70 -14.68
N SER A 314 -6.93 -14.84 -15.60
CA SER A 314 -7.98 -13.85 -15.35
C SER A 314 -9.29 -14.55 -15.00
N GLY A 315 -9.58 -14.65 -13.70
CA GLY A 315 -10.80 -15.27 -13.15
C GLY A 315 -10.59 -16.64 -12.49
N LYS A 316 -9.41 -17.27 -12.65
CA LYS A 316 -9.09 -18.57 -11.99
C LYS A 316 -8.22 -18.42 -10.75
N LEU A 317 -7.32 -17.43 -10.71
CA LEU A 317 -6.43 -17.24 -9.57
C LEU A 317 -7.06 -16.31 -8.51
N PRO A 318 -7.06 -16.70 -7.23
CA PRO A 318 -7.44 -15.82 -6.14
C PRO A 318 -6.27 -14.88 -5.81
N GLY A 319 -6.12 -13.79 -6.57
CA GLY A 319 -5.04 -12.83 -6.32
C GLY A 319 -4.91 -11.74 -7.37
N LYS A 320 -4.06 -10.75 -7.06
CA LYS A 320 -3.62 -9.76 -8.06
C LYS A 320 -2.39 -10.32 -8.76
N PHE A 321 -2.45 -10.42 -10.07
CA PHE A 321 -1.31 -10.81 -10.90
C PHE A 321 -1.20 -9.84 -12.08
N ALA A 322 0.02 -9.70 -12.59
CA ALA A 322 0.33 -8.98 -13.80
C ALA A 322 1.20 -9.89 -14.66
N VAL A 323 0.98 -9.89 -15.97
CA VAL A 323 1.80 -10.65 -16.91
C VAL A 323 2.47 -9.64 -17.83
N GLU A 324 3.79 -9.59 -17.76
CA GLU A 324 4.64 -8.80 -18.66
C GLU A 324 5.47 -9.79 -19.47
N ASP A 325 5.19 -9.86 -20.78
CA ASP A 325 5.76 -10.85 -21.69
C ASP A 325 5.69 -12.28 -21.10
N ASP A 326 6.83 -12.91 -20.84
CA ASP A 326 6.91 -14.27 -20.30
C ASP A 326 7.20 -14.30 -18.80
N ILE A 327 6.94 -13.20 -18.09
CA ILE A 327 7.09 -13.09 -16.63
C ILE A 327 5.71 -12.86 -16.00
N LEU A 328 5.33 -13.79 -15.13
CA LEU A 328 4.15 -13.67 -14.29
C LEU A 328 4.54 -13.03 -12.96
N HIS A 329 4.11 -11.80 -12.75
CA HIS A 329 4.20 -11.12 -11.47
C HIS A 329 2.98 -11.45 -10.63
N ILE A 330 3.17 -12.16 -9.52
CA ILE A 330 2.11 -12.52 -8.57
C ILE A 330 2.24 -11.65 -7.32
N ARG A 331 1.12 -11.06 -6.86
CA ARG A 331 1.08 -10.32 -5.60
C ARG A 331 0.15 -11.00 -4.60
N GLY A 332 0.69 -11.31 -3.43
CA GLY A 332 -0.08 -11.88 -2.32
C GLY A 332 0.78 -12.16 -1.10
N ASN A 333 0.14 -12.66 -0.03
CA ASN A 333 0.83 -13.19 1.14
C ASN A 333 1.54 -14.51 0.79
N ALA A 334 2.50 -14.99 1.58
CA ALA A 334 3.25 -16.22 1.26
C ALA A 334 2.34 -17.43 0.99
N ALA A 335 1.30 -17.63 1.81
CA ALA A 335 0.33 -18.70 1.62
C ALA A 335 -0.55 -18.54 0.36
N GLU A 336 -0.83 -17.31 -0.06
CA GLU A 336 -1.57 -17.03 -1.29
C GLU A 336 -0.69 -17.26 -2.52
N ARG A 337 0.59 -16.84 -2.47
CA ARG A 337 1.57 -17.05 -3.54
C ARG A 337 1.83 -18.53 -3.77
N GLU A 338 1.97 -19.32 -2.70
CA GLU A 338 2.17 -20.76 -2.81
C GLU A 338 0.96 -21.46 -3.45
N LYS A 339 -0.26 -21.07 -3.09
CA LYS A 339 -1.48 -21.57 -3.73
C LYS A 339 -1.54 -21.21 -5.22
N MET A 340 -1.17 -19.98 -5.57
CA MET A 340 -1.14 -19.53 -6.97
C MET A 340 -0.05 -20.25 -7.78
N LYS A 341 1.12 -20.48 -7.18
CA LYS A 341 2.21 -21.24 -7.79
C LYS A 341 1.80 -22.69 -8.03
N LYS A 342 1.19 -23.34 -7.05
CA LYS A 342 0.67 -24.70 -7.20
C LYS A 342 -0.41 -24.79 -8.29
N ALA A 343 -1.35 -23.84 -8.31
CA ALA A 343 -2.36 -23.77 -9.37
C ALA A 343 -1.74 -23.54 -10.76
N LEU A 344 -0.64 -22.79 -10.85
CA LEU A 344 0.12 -22.62 -12.10
C LEU A 344 0.84 -23.92 -12.50
N GLU A 345 1.50 -24.59 -11.55
CA GLU A 345 2.15 -25.88 -11.76
C GLU A 345 1.17 -26.96 -12.23
N ASP A 346 -0.06 -26.98 -11.71
CA ASP A 346 -1.12 -27.88 -12.16
C ASP A 346 -1.58 -27.57 -13.60
N LEU A 347 -1.50 -26.31 -14.03
CA LEU A 347 -1.90 -25.88 -15.38
C LEU A 347 -0.79 -26.10 -16.42
N LEU A 348 0.48 -25.94 -16.05
CA LEU A 348 1.63 -26.08 -16.95
C LEU A 348 1.63 -27.38 -17.81
N PRO A 349 1.39 -28.59 -17.26
CA PRO A 349 1.42 -29.82 -18.05
C PRO A 349 0.25 -29.95 -19.03
N THR A 350 -0.83 -29.20 -18.84
CA THR A 350 -1.98 -29.20 -19.76
C THR A 350 -1.77 -28.29 -20.97
N VAL A 351 -0.76 -27.42 -20.93
CA VAL A 351 -0.50 -26.39 -21.94
C VAL A 351 0.71 -26.79 -22.77
N LEU A 352 0.57 -26.74 -24.09
CA LEU A 352 1.62 -27.07 -25.04
C LEU A 352 1.82 -25.91 -26.01
N SER A 353 3.08 -25.59 -26.30
CA SER A 353 3.44 -24.61 -27.33
C SER A 353 3.99 -25.33 -28.55
N LYS A 354 3.42 -25.05 -29.73
CA LYS A 354 3.94 -25.50 -31.03
C LYS A 354 4.26 -24.28 -31.88
N GLN A 355 5.39 -24.34 -32.58
CA GLN A 355 5.80 -23.32 -33.53
C GLN A 355 5.72 -23.88 -34.95
N LEU A 356 5.24 -23.06 -35.88
CA LEU A 356 5.24 -23.33 -37.31
C LEU A 356 6.05 -22.24 -38.00
N GLN A 357 7.17 -22.62 -38.60
CA GLN A 357 7.93 -21.77 -39.51
C GLN A 357 7.15 -21.67 -40.82
N VAL A 358 6.88 -20.46 -41.28
CA VAL A 358 6.20 -20.21 -42.55
C VAL A 358 7.16 -19.35 -43.37
N ASP A 359 7.84 -19.90 -44.36
CA ASP A 359 8.89 -19.13 -45.07
C ASP A 359 8.34 -18.02 -46.00
N ASP A 360 7.02 -17.97 -46.22
CA ASP A 360 6.36 -17.11 -47.18
C ASP A 360 5.40 -16.08 -46.55
N GLY A 361 5.65 -14.78 -46.80
CA GLY A 361 4.82 -13.67 -46.32
C GLY A 361 3.38 -13.67 -46.87
N ARG A 362 3.15 -14.30 -48.04
CA ARG A 362 1.80 -14.50 -48.61
C ARG A 362 0.97 -15.47 -47.75
N LEU A 363 1.57 -16.58 -47.34
CA LEU A 363 0.92 -17.58 -46.49
C LEU A 363 0.63 -17.01 -45.09
N ARG A 364 1.50 -16.14 -44.58
CA ARG A 364 1.23 -15.36 -43.36
C ARG A 364 -0.05 -14.53 -43.50
N SER A 365 -0.21 -13.79 -44.59
CA SER A 365 -1.42 -12.99 -44.82
C SER A 365 -2.68 -13.84 -45.02
N MET A 366 -2.55 -15.05 -45.59
CA MET A 366 -3.65 -16.01 -45.72
C MET A 366 -4.06 -16.62 -44.37
N ILE A 367 -3.10 -16.96 -43.51
CA ILE A 367 -3.37 -17.47 -42.15
C ILE A 367 -4.06 -16.39 -41.30
N ILE A 368 -3.60 -15.13 -41.39
CA ILE A 368 -4.25 -13.97 -40.74
C ILE A 368 -5.66 -13.73 -41.32
N GLY A 369 -5.80 -13.83 -42.65
CA GLY A 369 -6.99 -13.46 -43.39
C GLY A 369 -7.12 -11.95 -43.59
N LYS A 370 -7.99 -11.52 -44.52
CA LYS A 370 -8.31 -10.09 -44.70
C LYS A 370 -8.83 -9.53 -43.37
N GLU A 371 -8.23 -8.44 -42.88
CA GLU A 371 -8.52 -7.80 -41.58
C GLU A 371 -8.38 -8.69 -40.32
N GLY A 372 -7.66 -9.82 -40.40
CA GLY A 372 -7.48 -10.71 -39.24
C GLY A 372 -8.71 -11.55 -38.90
N VAL A 373 -9.71 -11.61 -39.79
CA VAL A 373 -10.97 -12.35 -39.56
C VAL A 373 -10.70 -13.84 -39.31
N ASN A 374 -9.73 -14.44 -40.01
CA ASN A 374 -9.45 -15.86 -39.89
C ASN A 374 -8.84 -16.21 -38.52
N ILE A 375 -7.87 -15.43 -38.04
CA ILE A 375 -7.30 -15.61 -36.69
C ILE A 375 -8.34 -15.32 -35.60
N LYS A 376 -9.18 -14.29 -35.77
CA LYS A 376 -10.27 -14.01 -34.83
C LYS A 376 -11.23 -15.20 -34.73
N ARG A 377 -11.62 -15.81 -35.86
CA ARG A 377 -12.46 -17.03 -35.87
C ARG A 377 -11.77 -18.22 -35.22
N LEU A 378 -10.48 -18.44 -35.49
CA LEU A 378 -9.71 -19.50 -34.85
C LEU A 378 -9.66 -19.31 -33.32
N ARG A 379 -9.40 -18.09 -32.84
CA ARG A 379 -9.39 -17.74 -31.41
C ARG A 379 -10.76 -17.82 -30.75
N GLN A 380 -11.86 -17.64 -31.49
CA GLN A 380 -13.23 -17.78 -30.98
C GLN A 380 -13.66 -19.23 -30.89
N ASN A 381 -13.26 -20.05 -31.86
CA ASN A 381 -13.66 -21.45 -31.95
C ASN A 381 -12.77 -22.40 -31.13
N THR A 382 -11.58 -21.94 -30.73
CA THR A 382 -10.62 -22.74 -29.93
C THR A 382 -10.05 -21.91 -28.80
N SER A 383 -9.78 -22.51 -27.64
CA SER A 383 -9.21 -21.82 -26.46
C SER A 383 -7.71 -21.57 -26.58
N VAL A 384 -7.22 -21.38 -27.81
CA VAL A 384 -5.80 -21.35 -28.17
C VAL A 384 -5.42 -19.94 -28.58
N ASP A 385 -4.29 -19.46 -28.05
CA ASP A 385 -3.70 -18.22 -28.50
C ASP A 385 -2.75 -18.46 -29.67
N VAL A 386 -2.96 -17.73 -30.76
CA VAL A 386 -2.12 -17.79 -31.95
C VAL A 386 -1.40 -16.47 -32.07
N HIS A 387 -0.10 -16.48 -31.83
CA HIS A 387 0.78 -15.33 -31.97
C HIS A 387 1.49 -15.40 -33.32
N VAL A 388 1.37 -14.34 -34.11
CA VAL A 388 2.06 -14.24 -35.39
C VAL A 388 3.18 -13.23 -35.23
N GLY A 389 4.42 -13.67 -35.49
CA GLY A 389 5.58 -12.77 -35.46
C GLY A 389 5.40 -11.58 -36.41
N LYS A 390 5.95 -10.43 -36.01
CA LYS A 390 6.16 -9.29 -36.92
C LYS A 390 7.46 -9.53 -37.69
N ASP A 391 7.51 -9.06 -38.93
CA ASP A 391 8.70 -9.17 -39.79
C ASP A 391 9.96 -8.68 -39.04
N PRO A 392 11.07 -9.46 -39.04
CA PRO A 392 11.39 -10.58 -39.94
C PRO A 392 10.99 -11.99 -39.45
N ASP A 393 10.34 -12.12 -38.28
CA ASP A 393 10.05 -13.42 -37.67
C ASP A 393 8.79 -14.04 -38.33
N THR A 394 8.99 -14.85 -39.39
CA THR A 394 7.89 -15.52 -40.11
C THR A 394 7.39 -16.79 -39.40
N THR A 395 7.49 -16.80 -38.08
CA THR A 395 6.96 -17.86 -37.21
C THR A 395 5.51 -17.58 -36.80
N VAL A 396 4.66 -18.58 -36.99
CA VAL A 396 3.34 -18.65 -36.35
C VAL A 396 3.47 -19.54 -35.11
N ARG A 397 3.27 -18.96 -33.92
CA ARG A 397 3.35 -19.66 -32.63
C ARG A 397 1.95 -19.90 -32.10
N ILE A 398 1.71 -21.11 -31.62
CA ILE A 398 0.40 -21.56 -31.15
C ILE A 398 0.60 -22.05 -29.71
N ALA A 399 -0.13 -21.46 -28.76
CA ALA A 399 -0.04 -21.76 -27.34
C ALA A 399 -1.43 -22.00 -26.75
N GLY A 400 -1.60 -23.11 -26.03
CA GLY A 400 -2.89 -23.43 -25.41
C GLY A 400 -2.98 -24.89 -24.94
N PRO A 401 -4.20 -25.39 -24.66
CA PRO A 401 -4.42 -26.77 -24.24
C PRO A 401 -3.89 -27.77 -25.29
N THR A 402 -3.26 -28.85 -24.85
CA THR A 402 -2.64 -29.87 -25.73
C THR A 402 -3.56 -30.36 -26.85
N ALA A 403 -4.80 -30.72 -26.52
CA ALA A 403 -5.79 -31.22 -27.47
C ALA A 403 -6.15 -30.21 -28.57
N ASP A 404 -6.42 -28.96 -28.17
CA ASP A 404 -6.82 -27.90 -29.10
C ASP A 404 -5.63 -27.44 -29.95
N VAL A 405 -4.43 -27.39 -29.39
CA VAL A 405 -3.19 -27.02 -30.10
C VAL A 405 -2.87 -28.04 -31.19
N GLU A 406 -3.06 -29.34 -30.93
CA GLU A 406 -2.88 -30.39 -31.94
C GLU A 406 -3.85 -30.21 -33.12
N LEU A 407 -5.11 -29.91 -32.84
CA LEU A 407 -6.17 -29.71 -33.83
C LEU A 407 -5.91 -28.45 -34.67
N VAL A 408 -5.57 -27.34 -34.02
CA VAL A 408 -5.26 -26.07 -34.70
C VAL A 408 -3.98 -26.21 -35.53
N TYR A 409 -2.94 -26.85 -35.00
CA TYR A 409 -1.69 -27.09 -35.71
C TYR A 409 -1.89 -27.96 -36.95
N SER A 410 -2.65 -29.06 -36.84
CA SER A 410 -2.94 -29.94 -37.97
C SER A 410 -3.83 -29.24 -39.03
N ARG A 411 -4.80 -28.42 -38.61
CA ARG A 411 -5.60 -27.59 -39.52
C ARG A 411 -4.76 -26.54 -40.26
N LEU A 412 -3.84 -25.86 -39.58
CA LEU A 412 -2.93 -24.89 -40.19
C LEU A 412 -1.93 -25.57 -41.13
N LYS A 413 -1.37 -26.72 -40.75
CA LYS A 413 -0.49 -27.54 -41.59
C LYS A 413 -1.19 -28.07 -42.83
N ALA A 414 -2.47 -28.42 -42.73
CA ALA A 414 -3.28 -28.83 -43.87
C ALA A 414 -3.55 -27.66 -44.84
N SER A 415 -3.81 -26.47 -44.32
CA SER A 415 -3.93 -25.25 -45.13
C SER A 415 -2.60 -24.89 -45.81
N TYR A 416 -1.48 -25.09 -45.12
CA TYR A 416 -0.13 -24.89 -45.68
C TYR A 416 0.17 -25.86 -46.84
N ARG A 417 -0.27 -27.12 -46.77
CA ARG A 417 -0.07 -28.13 -47.84
C ARG A 417 -0.94 -27.96 -49.08
N LYS A 418 -2.03 -27.19 -49.01
CA LYS A 418 -2.95 -27.01 -50.15
C LYS A 418 -2.48 -25.97 -51.17
N ASP A 419 -1.39 -25.24 -50.89
CA ASP A 419 -0.88 -24.21 -51.79
C ASP A 419 0.18 -24.79 -52.76
N PRO A 420 0.02 -24.64 -54.09
CA PRO A 420 0.93 -25.19 -55.09
C PRO A 420 2.34 -24.58 -55.11
N SER A 421 2.64 -23.54 -54.32
CA SER A 421 3.99 -22.96 -54.25
C SER A 421 5.00 -23.76 -53.42
N VAL A 422 4.53 -24.63 -52.50
CA VAL A 422 5.39 -25.35 -51.54
C VAL A 422 5.74 -26.77 -52.00
N THR A 423 4.93 -27.37 -52.88
CA THR A 423 5.19 -28.70 -53.45
C THR A 423 5.95 -28.54 -54.77
N GLY A 424 7.27 -28.37 -54.68
CA GLY A 424 8.19 -28.32 -55.82
C GLY A 424 8.33 -29.65 -56.57
N GLU A 425 7.22 -30.27 -56.96
CA GLU A 425 7.21 -31.48 -57.79
C GLU A 425 6.52 -31.19 -59.13
N THR A 426 7.33 -31.20 -60.20
CA THR A 426 6.87 -31.17 -61.59
C THR A 426 5.91 -32.33 -61.89
N PRO A 427 4.90 -32.14 -62.74
CA PRO A 427 3.87 -33.16 -62.98
C PRO A 427 4.41 -34.22 -63.94
N ALA A 428 4.46 -35.48 -63.48
CA ALA A 428 4.63 -36.62 -64.33
C ALA A 428 3.56 -37.69 -64.02
N VAL A 429 2.71 -37.90 -65.02
CA VAL A 429 1.91 -39.11 -65.27
C VAL A 429 0.67 -39.33 -64.40
N ALA A 430 -0.46 -38.91 -64.97
CA ALA A 430 -1.71 -39.64 -65.15
C ALA A 430 -2.17 -40.62 -64.05
N SER A 431 -3.21 -40.21 -63.31
CA SER A 431 -4.55 -40.85 -63.35
C SER A 431 -5.40 -40.27 -62.21
N CYS A 432 -6.60 -39.81 -62.54
CA CYS A 432 -7.69 -39.42 -61.62
C CYS A 432 -7.51 -38.12 -60.81
N ARG A 433 -7.82 -36.94 -61.40
CA ARG A 433 -8.53 -35.84 -60.69
C ARG A 433 -8.90 -34.69 -61.64
N GLU A 434 -10.01 -34.86 -62.32
CA GLU A 434 -10.62 -33.84 -63.20
C GLU A 434 -11.57 -32.87 -62.46
N GLU A 435 -11.68 -32.93 -61.12
CA GLU A 435 -12.74 -32.24 -60.38
C GLU A 435 -12.30 -31.04 -59.50
N HIS A 436 -11.24 -30.31 -59.85
CA HIS A 436 -10.93 -29.02 -59.17
C HIS A 436 -10.56 -27.88 -60.11
N ARG A 437 -11.13 -27.85 -61.32
CA ARG A 437 -11.11 -26.64 -62.13
C ARG A 437 -12.22 -25.72 -61.60
N GLN A 438 -11.87 -24.54 -61.09
CA GLN A 438 -12.88 -23.51 -60.82
C GLN A 438 -13.49 -23.09 -62.15
N ILE A 439 -14.78 -23.36 -62.31
CA ILE A 439 -15.51 -23.04 -63.54
C ILE A 439 -16.27 -21.76 -63.27
N THR A 440 -16.15 -20.81 -64.20
CA THR A 440 -16.93 -19.58 -64.19
C THR A 440 -18.01 -19.73 -65.24
N LYS A 441 -19.28 -19.68 -64.82
CA LYS A 441 -20.43 -19.73 -65.71
C LYS A 441 -21.19 -18.42 -65.60
N GLU A 442 -21.51 -17.85 -66.74
CA GLU A 442 -22.25 -16.58 -66.85
C GLU A 442 -23.72 -16.89 -67.15
N LEU A 443 -24.62 -16.46 -66.27
CA LEU A 443 -26.06 -16.56 -66.49
C LEU A 443 -26.67 -15.17 -66.68
N ARG A 444 -27.41 -15.01 -67.77
CA ARG A 444 -28.20 -13.80 -68.03
C ARG A 444 -29.56 -13.92 -67.36
N LEU A 445 -29.86 -12.97 -66.47
CA LEU A 445 -31.16 -12.82 -65.83
C LEU A 445 -32.18 -12.19 -66.78
N LEU A 446 -33.46 -12.39 -66.50
CA LEU A 446 -34.51 -11.61 -67.15
C LEU A 446 -34.36 -10.12 -66.82
N PRO A 447 -34.72 -9.21 -67.75
CA PRO A 447 -34.78 -7.78 -67.46
C PRO A 447 -35.64 -7.51 -66.23
N HIS A 448 -35.21 -6.57 -65.38
CA HIS A 448 -35.90 -6.18 -64.14
C HIS A 448 -35.87 -7.22 -63.00
N ALA A 449 -35.30 -8.42 -63.22
CA ALA A 449 -35.18 -9.45 -62.19
C ALA A 449 -34.02 -9.22 -61.21
N GLY A 450 -32.98 -8.46 -61.60
CA GLY A 450 -31.75 -8.31 -60.81
C GLY A 450 -31.94 -7.74 -59.40
N ARG A 451 -32.86 -6.77 -59.23
CA ARG A 451 -33.12 -6.14 -57.91
C ARG A 451 -34.02 -7.01 -57.01
N PHE A 452 -35.07 -7.62 -57.57
CA PHE A 452 -35.93 -8.56 -56.85
C PHE A 452 -35.13 -9.78 -56.37
N MET A 453 -34.35 -10.38 -57.27
CA MET A 453 -33.51 -11.53 -56.95
C MET A 453 -32.29 -11.18 -56.09
N TRP A 454 -32.01 -9.92 -55.78
CA TRP A 454 -30.83 -9.53 -54.99
C TRP A 454 -30.77 -10.21 -53.62
N ARG A 455 -31.93 -10.31 -52.92
CA ARG A 455 -32.02 -11.04 -51.65
C ARG A 455 -31.88 -12.55 -51.83
N ARG A 456 -32.48 -13.10 -52.89
CA ARG A 456 -32.46 -14.55 -53.17
C ARG A 456 -31.10 -15.04 -53.66
N LEU A 457 -30.40 -14.28 -54.51
CA LEU A 457 -29.04 -14.55 -54.99
C LEU A 457 -28.04 -14.72 -53.85
N LYS A 458 -28.16 -13.90 -52.79
CA LYS A 458 -27.32 -14.04 -51.60
C LYS A 458 -27.61 -15.33 -50.82
N ALA A 459 -28.88 -15.74 -50.76
CA ALA A 459 -29.27 -17.00 -50.11
C ALA A 459 -28.78 -18.21 -50.93
N ILE A 460 -28.99 -18.20 -52.25
CA ILE A 460 -28.55 -19.26 -53.17
C ILE A 460 -27.03 -19.44 -53.13
N GLY A 461 -26.26 -18.35 -53.02
CA GLY A 461 -24.79 -18.42 -52.90
C GLY A 461 -24.32 -19.11 -51.61
N CYS A 462 -25.08 -18.96 -50.52
CA CYS A 462 -24.82 -19.68 -49.28
C CYS A 462 -25.25 -21.16 -49.38
N GLU A 463 -26.37 -21.43 -50.03
CA GLU A 463 -26.96 -22.77 -50.17
C GLU A 463 -26.15 -23.68 -51.09
N ALA A 464 -25.68 -23.15 -52.23
CA ALA A 464 -24.85 -23.89 -53.19
C ALA A 464 -23.35 -23.85 -52.89
N GLU A 465 -22.93 -23.16 -51.81
CA GLU A 465 -21.51 -22.91 -51.46
C GLU A 465 -20.68 -22.32 -52.63
N ALA A 466 -21.33 -21.61 -53.56
CA ALA A 466 -20.72 -21.03 -54.74
C ALA A 466 -20.57 -19.51 -54.60
N PHE A 467 -19.50 -18.94 -55.18
CA PHE A 467 -19.31 -17.50 -55.20
C PHE A 467 -20.10 -16.88 -56.36
N LEU A 468 -21.17 -16.16 -56.04
CA LEU A 468 -21.98 -15.42 -57.01
C LEU A 468 -21.56 -13.95 -57.04
N ARG A 469 -21.19 -13.46 -58.23
CA ARG A 469 -21.02 -12.01 -58.45
C ARG A 469 -22.40 -11.38 -58.62
N ILE A 470 -22.73 -10.47 -57.70
CA ILE A 470 -24.02 -9.79 -57.71
C ILE A 470 -24.03 -8.72 -58.82
N PRO A 471 -25.02 -8.74 -59.74
CA PRO A 471 -25.15 -7.74 -60.78
C PRO A 471 -25.40 -6.33 -60.21
N ARG A 472 -24.82 -5.32 -60.84
CA ARG A 472 -25.17 -3.90 -60.58
C ARG A 472 -26.44 -3.53 -61.33
N GLU A 473 -27.09 -2.42 -60.94
CA GLU A 473 -28.44 -2.02 -61.37
C GLU A 473 -28.67 -1.95 -62.90
N ALA A 474 -27.61 -1.91 -63.72
CA ALA A 474 -27.69 -1.89 -65.19
C ALA A 474 -27.24 -3.21 -65.87
N GLU A 475 -26.73 -4.19 -65.11
CA GLU A 475 -26.19 -5.44 -65.64
C GLU A 475 -27.14 -6.59 -65.27
N ASN A 476 -27.70 -7.30 -66.25
CA ASN A 476 -28.49 -8.51 -65.99
C ASN A 476 -27.61 -9.78 -66.00
N LEU A 477 -26.33 -9.67 -65.64
CA LEU A 477 -25.36 -10.76 -65.74
C LEU A 477 -24.90 -11.21 -64.35
N VAL A 478 -25.10 -12.49 -64.04
CA VAL A 478 -24.59 -13.14 -62.82
C VAL A 478 -23.43 -14.05 -63.21
N GLU A 479 -22.26 -13.82 -62.63
CA GLU A 479 -21.13 -14.75 -62.75
C GLU A 479 -21.16 -15.72 -61.55
N ILE A 480 -21.27 -17.02 -61.82
CA ILE A 480 -21.19 -18.10 -60.83
C ILE A 480 -19.78 -18.69 -60.87
N ARG A 481 -19.07 -18.71 -59.73
CA ARG A 481 -17.74 -19.30 -59.60
C ARG A 481 -17.73 -20.39 -58.53
N GLY A 482 -17.32 -21.60 -58.91
CA GLY A 482 -17.23 -22.73 -57.98
C GLY A 482 -16.69 -23.99 -58.62
N ASN A 483 -16.75 -25.09 -57.89
CA ASN A 483 -16.57 -26.43 -58.47
C ASN A 483 -17.76 -26.77 -59.38
N GLN A 484 -17.58 -27.70 -60.33
CA GLN A 484 -18.64 -28.08 -61.29
C GLN A 484 -19.97 -28.40 -60.59
N ARG A 485 -19.93 -29.23 -59.54
CA ARG A 485 -21.14 -29.58 -58.75
C ARG A 485 -21.81 -28.39 -58.07
N GLN A 486 -21.02 -27.41 -57.62
CA GLN A 486 -21.52 -26.20 -56.97
C GLN A 486 -22.10 -25.22 -57.99
N VAL A 487 -21.46 -25.11 -59.17
CA VAL A 487 -21.93 -24.26 -60.27
C VAL A 487 -23.23 -24.82 -60.84
N ASP A 488 -23.31 -26.13 -61.07
CA ASP A 488 -24.52 -26.80 -61.58
C ASP A 488 -25.67 -26.68 -60.57
N HIS A 489 -25.40 -26.88 -59.27
CA HIS A 489 -26.42 -26.73 -58.23
C HIS A 489 -26.88 -25.27 -58.05
N ALA A 490 -25.96 -24.31 -58.09
CA ALA A 490 -26.31 -22.88 -58.03
C ALA A 490 -27.11 -22.45 -59.26
N GLU A 491 -26.82 -23.01 -60.43
CA GLU A 491 -27.57 -22.76 -61.66
C GLU A 491 -28.98 -23.34 -61.59
N GLU A 492 -29.15 -24.57 -61.11
CA GLU A 492 -30.45 -25.21 -60.91
C GLU A 492 -31.35 -24.39 -59.98
N LEU A 493 -30.84 -24.01 -58.81
CA LEU A 493 -31.57 -23.16 -57.84
C LEU A 493 -31.91 -21.78 -58.42
N LEU A 494 -31.03 -21.20 -59.23
CA LEU A 494 -31.26 -19.90 -59.85
C LEU A 494 -32.32 -19.98 -60.96
N GLN A 495 -32.34 -21.09 -61.73
CA GLN A 495 -33.38 -21.35 -62.71
C GLN A 495 -34.73 -21.58 -62.02
N GLU A 496 -34.79 -22.40 -60.97
CA GLU A 496 -36.02 -22.62 -60.20
C GLU A 496 -36.59 -21.31 -59.65
N ALA A 497 -35.75 -20.46 -59.04
CA ALA A 497 -36.17 -19.16 -58.53
C ALA A 497 -36.70 -18.23 -59.65
N LEU A 498 -36.10 -18.26 -60.85
CA LEU A 498 -36.58 -17.48 -61.99
C LEU A 498 -37.90 -17.99 -62.57
N TYR A 499 -38.16 -19.30 -62.53
CA TYR A 499 -39.38 -19.89 -63.10
C TYR A 499 -40.57 -19.91 -62.12
N LEU A 500 -40.31 -20.10 -60.82
CA LEU A 500 -41.37 -20.22 -59.81
C LEU A 500 -41.69 -18.88 -59.13
N ASP A 501 -40.65 -18.11 -58.78
CA ASP A 501 -40.81 -16.96 -57.89
C ASP A 501 -40.88 -15.62 -58.65
N PHE A 502 -40.66 -15.60 -59.97
CA PHE A 502 -40.60 -14.36 -60.76
C PHE A 502 -41.72 -14.27 -61.81
N SER A 503 -42.52 -13.21 -61.71
CA SER A 503 -43.49 -12.80 -62.72
C SER A 503 -43.25 -11.35 -63.11
N LEU A 504 -43.46 -11.05 -64.40
CA LEU A 504 -43.35 -9.70 -64.95
C LEU A 504 -44.65 -9.33 -65.65
N ILE A 505 -45.30 -8.27 -65.17
CA ILE A 505 -46.55 -7.74 -65.71
C ILE A 505 -46.28 -6.34 -66.23
N LYS A 506 -46.57 -6.11 -67.52
CA LYS A 506 -46.46 -4.78 -68.15
C LYS A 506 -47.84 -4.14 -68.27
N LEU A 507 -47.94 -2.89 -67.88
CA LEU A 507 -49.16 -2.08 -67.93
C LEU A 507 -48.88 -0.77 -68.63
N ARG A 508 -49.77 -0.36 -69.53
CA ARG A 508 -49.68 0.91 -70.22
C ARG A 508 -50.57 1.94 -69.55
N ILE A 509 -50.00 3.04 -69.06
CA ILE A 509 -50.67 4.01 -68.20
C ILE A 509 -50.38 5.44 -68.69
N SER A 510 -51.37 6.32 -68.69
CA SER A 510 -51.17 7.72 -69.07
C SER A 510 -50.28 8.50 -68.09
N LYS A 511 -49.36 9.35 -68.60
CA LYS A 511 -48.41 10.16 -67.81
C LYS A 511 -49.11 11.06 -66.76
N ARG A 512 -50.31 11.57 -67.06
CA ARG A 512 -51.12 12.39 -66.13
C ARG A 512 -51.64 11.59 -64.93
N LEU A 513 -52.10 10.36 -65.16
CA LEU A 513 -52.61 9.48 -64.10
C LEU A 513 -51.46 8.93 -63.24
N LYS A 514 -50.26 8.80 -63.82
CA LYS A 514 -49.04 8.40 -63.09
C LYS A 514 -48.70 9.39 -61.97
N SER A 515 -48.62 10.69 -62.25
CA SER A 515 -48.19 11.70 -61.25
C SER A 515 -49.22 11.91 -60.13
N ASP A 516 -50.50 12.00 -60.48
CA ASP A 516 -51.54 12.40 -59.54
C ASP A 516 -52.12 11.21 -58.76
N VAL A 517 -52.33 10.06 -59.40
CA VAL A 517 -53.06 8.93 -58.81
C VAL A 517 -52.13 7.81 -58.30
N LEU A 518 -51.09 7.47 -59.07
CA LEU A 518 -50.21 6.35 -58.72
C LEU A 518 -49.03 6.79 -57.82
N LEU A 519 -48.29 7.83 -58.20
CA LEU A 519 -47.18 8.40 -57.41
C LEU A 519 -47.69 9.17 -56.19
N GLY A 520 -48.62 10.11 -56.43
CA GLY A 520 -49.06 11.09 -55.46
C GLY A 520 -47.94 11.99 -54.93
N LYS A 521 -48.28 12.92 -54.03
CA LYS A 521 -47.30 13.88 -53.46
C LYS A 521 -46.17 13.11 -52.74
N ASN A 522 -44.93 13.30 -53.17
CA ASN A 522 -43.72 12.64 -52.65
C ASN A 522 -43.69 11.10 -52.74
N GLY A 523 -44.46 10.48 -53.64
CA GLY A 523 -44.41 9.02 -53.87
C GLY A 523 -45.09 8.18 -52.78
N VAL A 524 -45.92 8.79 -51.93
CA VAL A 524 -46.60 8.10 -50.81
C VAL A 524 -47.52 6.98 -51.33
N HIS A 525 -48.26 7.22 -52.41
CA HIS A 525 -49.22 6.23 -52.92
C HIS A 525 -48.53 4.99 -53.50
N ILE A 526 -47.35 5.12 -54.12
CA ILE A 526 -46.58 3.94 -54.56
C ILE A 526 -46.01 3.18 -53.37
N LYS A 527 -45.57 3.89 -52.32
CA LYS A 527 -45.13 3.23 -51.09
C LYS A 527 -46.27 2.46 -50.43
N ASP A 528 -47.48 2.98 -50.45
CA ASP A 528 -48.67 2.30 -49.93
C ASP A 528 -49.08 1.10 -50.80
N ILE A 529 -49.00 1.23 -52.13
CA ILE A 529 -49.28 0.12 -53.07
C ILE A 529 -48.22 -0.98 -52.94
N LYS A 530 -46.96 -0.61 -52.72
CA LYS A 530 -45.86 -1.53 -52.44
C LYS A 530 -46.03 -2.20 -51.07
N GLY A 531 -46.43 -1.43 -50.05
CA GLY A 531 -46.73 -1.93 -48.71
C GLY A 531 -45.64 -2.86 -48.15
N GLU A 532 -46.06 -4.00 -47.61
CA GLU A 532 -45.17 -5.10 -47.17
C GLU A 532 -44.86 -6.13 -48.28
N ARG A 533 -45.38 -5.92 -49.51
CA ARG A 533 -45.25 -6.88 -50.62
C ARG A 533 -43.88 -6.74 -51.29
N ASP A 534 -43.28 -7.86 -51.69
CA ASP A 534 -41.93 -7.87 -52.29
C ASP A 534 -41.97 -7.63 -53.80
N VAL A 535 -42.52 -6.48 -54.21
CA VAL A 535 -42.74 -6.13 -55.62
C VAL A 535 -41.95 -4.88 -55.98
N GLU A 536 -41.38 -4.87 -57.18
CA GLU A 536 -40.67 -3.75 -57.76
C GLU A 536 -41.45 -3.17 -58.96
N ILE A 537 -41.68 -1.86 -58.93
CA ILE A 537 -42.44 -1.12 -59.94
C ILE A 537 -41.49 -0.14 -60.61
N GLN A 538 -41.24 -0.33 -61.90
CA GLN A 538 -40.41 0.55 -62.72
C GLN A 538 -41.25 1.19 -63.80
N PHE A 539 -41.03 2.48 -64.05
CA PHE A 539 -41.69 3.21 -65.12
C PHE A 539 -40.66 3.50 -66.19
N GLU A 540 -40.81 2.87 -67.34
CA GLU A 540 -39.96 3.14 -68.50
C GLU A 540 -40.51 4.37 -69.24
N ASP A 541 -39.69 5.36 -69.56
CA ASP A 541 -40.11 6.47 -70.42
C ASP A 541 -39.99 6.02 -71.88
N SER A 542 -41.11 5.88 -72.59
CA SER A 542 -41.08 5.68 -74.04
C SER A 542 -40.70 7.00 -74.73
N THR A 543 -39.83 6.91 -75.74
CA THR A 543 -39.28 8.03 -76.52
C THR A 543 -40.30 8.70 -77.46
N ASP A 544 -41.53 8.21 -77.50
CA ASP A 544 -42.60 8.83 -78.27
C ASP A 544 -43.29 9.91 -77.41
N GLU A 545 -43.52 11.09 -77.98
CA GLU A 545 -44.36 12.20 -77.48
C GLU A 545 -45.85 11.78 -77.32
N SER A 546 -46.11 10.52 -76.97
CA SER A 546 -47.41 10.01 -76.61
C SER A 546 -47.62 10.17 -75.10
N SER A 547 -48.85 10.50 -74.71
CA SER A 547 -49.27 10.70 -73.33
C SER A 547 -49.29 9.41 -72.50
N MET A 548 -48.79 8.29 -73.03
CA MET A 548 -48.79 6.94 -72.46
C MET A 548 -47.38 6.51 -72.06
N GLN A 549 -47.26 5.84 -70.93
CA GLN A 549 -46.02 5.33 -70.37
C GLN A 549 -46.18 3.87 -69.94
N ASP A 550 -45.14 3.07 -70.12
CA ASP A 550 -45.15 1.67 -69.70
C ASP A 550 -44.67 1.55 -68.25
N CYS A 551 -45.49 0.90 -67.44
CA CYS A 551 -45.24 0.53 -66.06
C CYS A 551 -44.97 -0.98 -66.02
N VAL A 552 -43.77 -1.35 -65.56
CA VAL A 552 -43.33 -2.73 -65.43
C VAL A 552 -43.35 -3.09 -63.95
N VAL A 553 -44.17 -4.07 -63.60
CA VAL A 553 -44.27 -4.62 -62.25
C VAL A 553 -43.60 -5.99 -62.24
N SER A 554 -42.65 -6.19 -61.34
CA SER A 554 -41.84 -7.41 -61.23
C SER A 554 -41.77 -7.91 -59.79
N GLY A 555 -41.89 -9.21 -59.59
CA GLY A 555 -41.89 -9.83 -58.25
C GLY A 555 -42.60 -11.18 -58.23
N GLN A 556 -43.06 -11.60 -57.04
CA GLN A 556 -43.77 -12.87 -56.87
C GLN A 556 -45.14 -12.86 -57.59
N PRO A 557 -45.56 -13.95 -58.27
CA PRO A 557 -46.75 -13.96 -59.11
C PRO A 557 -48.05 -13.56 -58.41
N ASP A 558 -48.24 -13.92 -57.14
CA ASP A 558 -49.47 -13.61 -56.41
C ASP A 558 -49.49 -12.14 -55.94
N ASP A 559 -48.35 -11.62 -55.51
CA ASP A 559 -48.21 -10.21 -55.12
C ASP A 559 -48.33 -9.28 -56.32
N CYS A 560 -47.75 -9.64 -57.47
CA CYS A 560 -47.88 -8.86 -58.71
C CYS A 560 -49.34 -8.73 -59.16
N LYS A 561 -50.15 -9.78 -59.03
CA LYS A 561 -51.59 -9.74 -59.33
C LYS A 561 -52.34 -8.85 -58.34
N SER A 562 -52.03 -8.96 -57.04
CA SER A 562 -52.67 -8.12 -56.01
C SER A 562 -52.33 -6.63 -56.17
N VAL A 563 -51.08 -6.32 -56.51
CA VAL A 563 -50.63 -4.96 -56.83
C VAL A 563 -51.30 -4.45 -58.09
N LEU A 564 -51.43 -5.28 -59.13
CA LEU A 564 -52.13 -4.95 -60.35
C LEU A 564 -53.60 -4.58 -60.09
N ASP A 565 -54.32 -5.41 -59.35
CA ASP A 565 -55.73 -5.17 -59.01
C ASP A 565 -55.91 -3.89 -58.18
N GLU A 566 -54.98 -3.61 -57.27
CA GLU A 566 -54.96 -2.37 -56.49
C GLU A 566 -54.69 -1.14 -57.38
N MET A 567 -53.74 -1.24 -58.32
CA MET A 567 -53.46 -0.18 -59.29
C MET A 567 -54.69 0.09 -60.18
N LEU A 568 -55.34 -0.95 -60.69
CA LEU A 568 -56.54 -0.83 -61.50
C LEU A 568 -57.71 -0.24 -60.70
N ARG A 569 -57.89 -0.62 -59.44
CA ARG A 569 -58.95 -0.07 -58.57
C ARG A 569 -58.76 1.42 -58.31
N ARG A 570 -57.52 1.86 -58.07
CA ARG A 570 -57.20 3.29 -57.88
C ARG A 570 -57.38 4.08 -59.17
N LEU A 571 -57.08 3.50 -60.33
CA LEU A 571 -57.32 4.13 -61.62
C LEU A 571 -58.82 4.21 -61.98
N GLY A 572 -59.64 3.25 -61.53
CA GLY A 572 -61.08 3.21 -61.80
C GLY A 572 -61.95 4.12 -60.93
N GLY A 573 -61.40 4.79 -59.91
CA GLY A 573 -62.15 5.52 -58.89
C GLY A 573 -62.37 7.02 -59.10
N TYR A 574 -61.94 7.61 -60.23
CA TYR A 574 -61.98 9.06 -60.43
C TYR A 574 -62.90 9.47 -61.60
N GLU A 575 -64.05 10.08 -61.29
CA GLU A 575 -64.67 11.06 -62.19
C GLU A 575 -64.06 12.44 -61.92
N VAL A 576 -63.46 13.04 -62.94
CA VAL A 576 -62.99 14.42 -62.87
C VAL A 576 -64.20 15.34 -62.97
N VAL A 577 -64.73 15.80 -61.83
CA VAL A 577 -65.77 16.83 -61.81
C VAL A 577 -65.10 18.20 -61.80
N SER A 578 -65.08 18.86 -62.96
CA SER A 578 -64.68 20.26 -63.05
C SER A 578 -65.83 21.15 -62.58
N MET A 579 -65.62 21.95 -61.54
CA MET A 579 -66.59 22.93 -61.07
C MET A 579 -66.03 24.35 -61.29
N PRO A 580 -66.72 25.24 -62.03
CA PRO A 580 -66.29 26.62 -62.18
C PRO A 580 -66.49 27.36 -60.85
N VAL A 581 -65.42 27.94 -60.31
CA VAL A 581 -65.43 28.73 -59.07
C VAL A 581 -65.07 30.17 -59.40
N ASP A 582 -65.87 31.11 -58.94
CA ASP A 582 -65.62 32.55 -59.09
C ASP A 582 -64.32 32.95 -58.35
N SER A 583 -63.50 33.78 -58.99
CA SER A 583 -62.18 34.20 -58.50
C SER A 583 -62.22 34.77 -57.07
N ARG A 584 -63.36 35.32 -56.64
CA ARG A 584 -63.55 35.89 -55.30
C ARG A 584 -63.64 34.84 -54.19
N THR A 585 -64.10 33.61 -54.49
CA THR A 585 -64.24 32.53 -53.50
C THR A 585 -63.07 31.53 -53.53
N ALA A 586 -62.28 31.52 -54.61
CA ALA A 586 -61.08 30.70 -54.72
C ALA A 586 -60.06 30.97 -53.58
N GLY A 587 -59.91 32.24 -53.17
CA GLY A 587 -59.01 32.62 -52.07
C GLY A 587 -59.47 32.18 -50.67
N LEU A 588 -60.77 31.92 -50.47
CA LEU A 588 -61.31 31.41 -49.20
C LEU A 588 -61.13 29.90 -49.04
N ILE A 589 -61.11 29.17 -50.15
CA ILE A 589 -60.98 27.70 -50.16
C ILE A 589 -59.51 27.27 -49.99
N ILE A 590 -58.56 28.08 -50.47
CA ILE A 590 -57.14 27.71 -50.58
C ILE A 590 -56.30 28.09 -49.33
N GLY A 591 -56.81 28.98 -48.46
CA GLY A 591 -56.16 29.37 -47.20
C GLY A 591 -54.82 30.11 -47.38
N LYS A 592 -54.44 30.97 -46.42
CA LYS A 592 -53.29 31.91 -46.53
C LYS A 592 -51.88 31.27 -46.54
N GLY A 593 -51.74 29.98 -46.82
CA GLY A 593 -50.49 29.22 -46.64
C GLY A 593 -49.93 28.50 -47.87
N SER A 594 -50.46 28.71 -49.08
CA SER A 594 -50.07 27.93 -50.27
C SER A 594 -49.82 28.80 -51.50
N ALA A 595 -48.89 29.76 -51.38
CA ALA A 595 -48.29 30.41 -52.54
C ALA A 595 -47.37 29.41 -53.27
N GLY A 596 -47.94 28.56 -54.13
CA GLY A 596 -47.14 27.63 -54.94
C GLY A 596 -47.87 26.51 -55.68
N GLN A 597 -49.20 26.35 -55.56
CA GLN A 597 -49.94 25.36 -56.36
C GLN A 597 -51.15 25.99 -57.05
N THR A 598 -50.90 26.76 -58.11
CA THR A 598 -51.90 27.04 -59.15
C THR A 598 -51.20 27.36 -60.46
N SER A 599 -51.21 26.41 -61.39
CA SER A 599 -50.95 26.68 -62.80
C SER A 599 -52.25 27.19 -63.42
N CYS A 600 -52.46 28.50 -63.42
CA CYS A 600 -53.49 29.12 -64.23
C CYS A 600 -52.96 29.20 -65.67
N LEU A 601 -53.54 28.44 -66.59
CA LEU A 601 -53.38 28.68 -68.02
C LEU A 601 -54.13 30.00 -68.36
N PRO A 602 -53.52 30.93 -69.10
CA PRO A 602 -54.23 32.14 -69.53
C PRO A 602 -55.29 31.76 -70.56
N MET A 603 -56.52 32.27 -70.38
CA MET A 603 -57.48 32.37 -71.47
C MET A 603 -56.91 33.39 -72.48
N PHE A 604 -56.67 32.93 -73.70
CA PHE A 604 -56.78 33.79 -74.87
C PHE A 604 -58.22 33.64 -75.40
N GLU A 605 -58.77 34.78 -75.82
CA GLU A 605 -60.18 35.07 -76.16
C GLU A 605 -60.90 34.04 -77.04
#